data_AF-A0A8T4T0Z6-F1
#
_entry.id   AF-A0A8T4T0Z6-F1
#
_cell.length_a   1.000
_cell.length_b   1.000
_cell.length_c   1.000
_cell.angle_alpha   90.00
_cell.angle_beta   90.00
_cell.angle_gamma   90.00
#
_symmetry.space_group_name_H-M   'P 1'
#
loop_
_entity.id
_entity.type
_entity.pdbx_description
1 polymer ?
#
loop_
_entity_poly.entity_id
_entity_poly.type
_entity_poly.pdbx_seq_one_letter_code
_entity_poly.pdbx_strand_id
1 'polypeptide(L)'
;FPFSVAFNNMLVRDSQLKAISQRIKETESPKEKIRLLKALESISEYPLFRALDIKLPEKNFAAEFSLGFSATEKLDYNDKIIMNINRILSTVESNLINTAKEYIVVNPSLEKKLKDMEKDNLVVILGNGSFLSGSRGRFAGDINNELFMFGIADFQSNKGYRTEFEKNFYSYFFSKIIKEGNVKEALLYLSEQSKALNENRITQSDLYLDRECKRDHTDYSAVAKQSYIVEMAKQKTIKGDIVEIRKTVEELQSKFFGITPIKNPQSDLFSVHNPSQAQKAKKDGSISTIVDWIIRSDSYEKAYPFLEQIYLGYGSEELVDKIIKSFVINT
;
A
#
# COMPACT_ATOMS: atom_id res chain seq x y z
N PHE A 1 9.88 6.73 -15.08
CA PHE A 1 10.15 5.52 -15.87
C PHE A 1 11.61 5.04 -15.79
N PRO A 2 12.23 4.87 -14.59
CA PRO A 2 13.60 4.34 -14.50
C PRO A 2 13.71 2.92 -15.05
N PHE A 3 12.73 2.07 -14.76
CA PHE A 3 12.63 0.69 -15.25
C PHE A 3 12.57 0.62 -16.78
N SER A 4 11.77 1.48 -17.42
CA SER A 4 11.69 1.53 -18.88
C SER A 4 13.02 1.88 -19.54
N VAL A 5 13.88 2.68 -18.89
CA VAL A 5 15.21 3.05 -19.42
C VAL A 5 16.21 1.91 -19.24
N ALA A 6 16.23 1.25 -18.08
CA ALA A 6 17.08 0.09 -17.81
C ALA A 6 16.69 -1.14 -18.66
N PHE A 7 15.39 -1.41 -18.77
CA PHE A 7 14.83 -2.50 -19.57
C PHE A 7 15.05 -2.30 -21.08
N ASN A 8 15.10 -1.03 -21.53
CA ASN A 8 15.52 -0.67 -22.88
C ASN A 8 16.92 -1.21 -23.20
N ASN A 9 17.85 -1.11 -22.25
CA ASN A 9 19.24 -1.54 -22.40
C ASN A 9 19.41 -3.07 -22.35
N MET A 10 18.54 -3.78 -21.62
CA MET A 10 18.52 -5.25 -21.56
C MET A 10 17.96 -5.90 -22.83
N LEU A 11 17.04 -5.23 -23.55
CA LEU A 11 16.32 -5.79 -24.71
C LEU A 11 16.61 -5.10 -26.05
N VAL A 12 17.73 -4.37 -26.16
CA VAL A 12 18.19 -3.66 -27.38
C VAL A 12 18.26 -4.54 -28.65
N ARG A 13 18.12 -5.87 -28.51
CA ARG A 13 18.15 -6.83 -29.62
C ARG A 13 16.78 -7.25 -30.14
N ASP A 14 15.67 -6.86 -29.49
CA ASP A 14 14.31 -7.12 -29.98
C ASP A 14 13.83 -5.98 -30.89
N SER A 15 13.45 -6.31 -32.13
CA SER A 15 13.08 -5.33 -33.14
C SER A 15 11.83 -4.51 -32.81
N GLN A 16 10.86 -5.08 -32.09
CA GLN A 16 9.62 -4.40 -31.73
C GLN A 16 9.82 -3.46 -30.54
N LEU A 17 10.57 -3.88 -29.51
CA LEU A 17 10.92 -3.02 -28.38
C LEU A 17 11.86 -1.89 -28.81
N LYS A 18 12.77 -2.18 -29.74
CA LYS A 18 13.61 -1.16 -30.37
C LYS A 18 12.78 -0.14 -31.15
N ALA A 19 11.74 -0.58 -31.85
CA ALA A 19 10.80 0.31 -32.53
C ALA A 19 9.98 1.17 -31.54
N ILE A 20 9.50 0.60 -30.43
CA ILE A 20 8.79 1.38 -29.38
C ILE A 20 9.73 2.41 -28.75
N SER A 21 10.96 2.01 -28.43
CA SER A 21 12.00 2.87 -27.86
C SER A 21 12.40 4.02 -28.79
N GLN A 22 12.57 3.72 -30.06
CA GLN A 22 12.87 4.72 -31.09
C GLN A 22 11.69 5.70 -31.25
N ARG A 23 10.46 5.19 -31.26
CA ARG A 23 9.25 6.02 -31.31
C ARG A 23 9.07 6.90 -30.06
N ILE A 24 9.53 6.46 -28.88
CA ILE A 24 9.57 7.31 -27.66
C ILE A 24 10.53 8.49 -27.83
N LYS A 25 11.67 8.28 -28.51
CA LYS A 25 12.66 9.32 -28.78
C LYS A 25 12.19 10.31 -29.85
N GLU A 26 11.46 9.80 -30.85
CA GLU A 26 11.00 10.58 -32.01
C GLU A 26 9.67 11.30 -31.78
N THR A 27 8.84 10.85 -30.83
CA THR A 27 7.53 11.48 -30.59
C THR A 27 7.67 12.79 -29.80
N GLU A 28 7.14 13.88 -30.37
CA GLU A 28 7.07 15.19 -29.71
C GLU A 28 5.81 15.34 -28.83
N SER A 29 4.81 14.47 -29.01
CA SER A 29 3.57 14.49 -28.23
C SER A 29 3.80 14.00 -26.80
N PRO A 30 3.61 14.85 -25.76
CA PRO A 30 3.81 14.45 -24.37
C PRO A 30 2.87 13.30 -23.95
N LYS A 31 1.64 13.31 -24.46
CA LYS A 31 0.62 12.29 -24.18
C LYS A 31 0.97 10.94 -24.81
N GLU A 32 1.46 10.94 -26.06
CA GLU A 32 1.91 9.71 -26.71
C GLU A 32 3.17 9.15 -26.06
N LYS A 33 4.12 10.03 -25.73
CA LYS A 33 5.35 9.67 -25.01
C LYS A 33 5.07 8.98 -23.69
N ILE A 34 4.18 9.54 -22.87
CA ILE A 34 3.73 8.92 -21.62
C ILE A 34 3.07 7.56 -21.86
N ARG A 35 2.22 7.44 -22.88
CA ARG A 35 1.56 6.16 -23.21
C ARG A 35 2.58 5.08 -23.60
N LEU A 36 3.56 5.42 -24.44
CA LEU A 36 4.60 4.50 -24.90
C LEU A 36 5.54 4.11 -23.75
N LEU A 37 5.91 5.07 -22.88
CA LEU A 37 6.69 4.79 -21.68
C LEU A 37 5.96 3.85 -20.71
N LYS A 38 4.64 4.05 -20.50
CA LYS A 38 3.80 3.13 -19.71
C LYS A 38 3.71 1.74 -20.32
N ALA A 39 3.59 1.63 -21.64
CA ALA A 39 3.59 0.32 -22.31
C ALA A 39 4.92 -0.40 -22.10
N LEU A 40 6.05 0.31 -22.23
CA LEU A 40 7.38 -0.26 -22.00
C LEU A 40 7.61 -0.65 -20.53
N GLU A 41 7.10 0.15 -19.60
CA GLU A 41 7.05 -0.14 -18.16
C GLU A 41 6.26 -1.43 -17.87
N SER A 42 5.04 -1.57 -18.41
CA SER A 42 4.24 -2.80 -18.23
C SER A 42 4.90 -4.06 -18.81
N ILE A 43 5.63 -3.94 -19.93
CA ILE A 43 6.40 -5.07 -20.50
C ILE A 43 7.59 -5.42 -19.58
N SER A 44 8.21 -4.41 -18.97
CA SER A 44 9.36 -4.59 -18.07
C SER A 44 9.03 -5.24 -16.73
N GLU A 45 7.84 -4.98 -16.21
CA GLU A 45 7.39 -5.46 -14.91
C GLU A 45 6.95 -6.94 -14.93
N TYR A 46 6.47 -7.42 -16.08
CA TYR A 46 5.74 -8.69 -16.18
C TYR A 46 6.58 -9.94 -15.86
N PRO A 47 7.83 -10.11 -16.36
CA PRO A 47 8.61 -11.33 -16.11
C PRO A 47 9.03 -11.49 -14.64
N LEU A 48 9.43 -10.40 -13.98
CA LEU A 48 9.87 -10.40 -12.58
C LEU A 48 8.72 -10.74 -11.62
N PHE A 49 7.53 -10.17 -11.86
CA PHE A 49 6.33 -10.41 -11.04
C PHE A 49 5.87 -11.87 -11.11
N ARG A 50 5.90 -12.47 -12.31
CA ARG A 50 5.54 -13.88 -12.53
C ARG A 50 6.49 -14.86 -11.84
N ALA A 51 7.77 -14.53 -11.73
CA ALA A 51 8.74 -15.39 -11.05
C ALA A 51 8.59 -15.37 -9.53
N LEU A 52 8.16 -14.23 -8.97
CA LEU A 52 7.89 -14.10 -7.54
C LEU A 52 6.52 -14.69 -7.16
N ASP A 53 5.54 -14.72 -8.07
CA ASP A 53 4.18 -15.24 -7.83
C ASP A 53 3.96 -16.59 -8.55
N ILE A 54 4.09 -17.70 -7.81
CA ILE A 54 4.33 -19.10 -8.25
C ILE A 54 3.26 -19.69 -9.20
N LYS A 55 2.18 -18.98 -9.56
CA LYS A 55 0.93 -19.59 -10.05
C LYS A 55 0.46 -19.28 -11.47
N LEU A 56 1.27 -18.75 -12.39
CA LEU A 56 0.78 -18.51 -13.76
C LEU A 56 1.70 -19.05 -14.88
N PRO A 57 1.15 -19.65 -15.96
CA PRO A 57 1.95 -20.26 -17.02
C PRO A 57 2.63 -19.21 -17.92
N GLU A 58 3.93 -19.41 -18.18
CA GLU A 58 4.81 -18.56 -19.00
C GLU A 58 4.31 -18.32 -20.43
N LYS A 59 3.53 -19.26 -20.99
CA LYS A 59 3.03 -19.21 -22.38
C LYS A 59 2.17 -17.98 -22.70
N ASN A 60 1.49 -17.41 -21.70
CA ASN A 60 0.56 -16.32 -21.93
C ASN A 60 1.26 -14.97 -22.14
N PHE A 61 2.46 -14.74 -21.58
CA PHE A 61 3.18 -13.47 -21.70
C PHE A 61 3.66 -13.18 -23.12
N ALA A 62 4.40 -14.14 -23.70
CA ALA A 62 4.96 -13.98 -25.05
C ALA A 62 3.86 -13.82 -26.11
N ALA A 63 2.72 -14.50 -25.91
CA ALA A 63 1.53 -14.35 -26.74
C ALA A 63 0.80 -13.02 -26.52
N GLU A 64 0.62 -12.58 -25.26
CA GLU A 64 -0.07 -11.35 -24.88
C GLU A 64 0.62 -10.09 -25.43
N PHE A 65 1.95 -10.10 -25.51
CA PHE A 65 2.73 -8.96 -26.02
C PHE A 65 3.26 -9.16 -27.44
N SER A 66 2.89 -10.26 -28.12
CA SER A 66 3.29 -10.54 -29.50
C SER A 66 4.81 -10.40 -29.75
N LEU A 67 5.62 -10.74 -28.74
CA LEU A 67 7.07 -10.47 -28.68
C LEU A 67 7.90 -11.26 -29.69
N GLY A 68 7.30 -11.82 -30.74
CA GLY A 68 8.00 -12.49 -31.84
C GLY A 68 8.65 -13.84 -31.49
N PHE A 69 8.72 -14.21 -30.20
CA PHE A 69 9.44 -15.41 -29.80
C PHE A 69 8.61 -16.68 -30.02
N SER A 70 9.02 -17.47 -31.01
CA SER A 70 8.46 -18.80 -31.26
C SER A 70 9.02 -19.82 -30.26
N ALA A 71 8.31 -20.93 -30.04
CA ALA A 71 8.72 -21.99 -29.09
C ALA A 71 10.13 -22.57 -29.34
N THR A 72 10.75 -22.28 -30.49
CA THR A 72 12.13 -22.61 -30.86
C THR A 72 13.20 -21.68 -30.27
N GLU A 73 12.85 -20.47 -29.80
CA GLU A 73 13.77 -19.52 -29.16
C GLU A 73 13.77 -19.64 -27.63
N LYS A 74 13.32 -20.78 -27.11
CA LYS A 74 13.23 -21.08 -25.67
C LYS A 74 14.58 -20.95 -24.95
N LEU A 75 15.68 -21.24 -25.65
CA LEU A 75 17.05 -21.06 -25.14
C LEU A 75 17.40 -19.57 -24.98
N ASP A 76 17.19 -18.77 -26.02
CA ASP A 76 17.43 -17.32 -25.99
C ASP A 76 16.56 -16.61 -24.93
N TYR A 77 15.30 -17.03 -24.78
CA TYR A 77 14.41 -16.53 -23.72
C TYR A 77 14.89 -16.96 -22.33
N ASN A 78 15.28 -18.23 -22.16
CA ASN A 78 15.84 -18.72 -20.91
C ASN A 78 17.10 -17.93 -20.52
N ASP A 79 18.01 -17.72 -21.45
CA ASP A 79 19.29 -17.05 -21.19
C ASP A 79 19.11 -15.55 -20.93
N LYS A 80 18.18 -14.88 -21.63
CA LYS A 80 17.99 -13.42 -21.50
C LYS A 80 17.08 -13.02 -20.35
N ILE A 81 16.04 -13.80 -20.06
CA ILE A 81 15.01 -13.44 -19.09
C ILE A 81 15.13 -14.32 -17.84
N ILE A 82 15.05 -15.64 -18.00
CA ILE A 82 14.98 -16.56 -16.85
C ILE A 82 16.29 -16.58 -16.06
N MET A 83 17.46 -16.58 -16.71
CA MET A 83 18.75 -16.51 -16.00
C MET A 83 18.91 -15.20 -15.22
N ASN A 84 18.51 -14.07 -15.80
CA ASN A 84 18.60 -12.77 -15.12
C ASN A 84 17.64 -12.67 -13.94
N ILE A 85 16.41 -13.18 -14.09
CA ILE A 85 15.46 -13.33 -12.99
C ILE A 85 16.03 -14.23 -11.90
N ASN A 86 16.54 -15.42 -12.24
CA ASN A 86 17.14 -16.34 -11.28
C ASN A 86 18.34 -15.70 -10.57
N ARG A 87 19.15 -14.91 -11.27
CA ARG A 87 20.24 -14.15 -10.69
C ARG A 87 19.74 -13.11 -9.69
N ILE A 88 18.67 -12.39 -10.01
CA ILE A 88 18.00 -11.48 -9.08
C ILE A 88 17.50 -12.24 -7.85
N LEU A 89 16.70 -13.29 -8.05
CA LEU A 89 16.12 -14.10 -6.98
C LEU A 89 17.18 -14.70 -6.07
N SER A 90 18.20 -15.35 -6.64
CA SER A 90 19.31 -15.94 -5.87
C SER A 90 20.06 -14.92 -5.01
N THR A 91 20.06 -13.65 -5.42
CA THR A 91 20.69 -12.57 -4.66
C THR A 91 19.77 -12.07 -3.54
N VAL A 92 18.48 -11.91 -3.81
CA VAL A 92 17.54 -11.23 -2.89
C VAL A 92 16.78 -12.17 -1.96
N GLU A 93 16.52 -13.42 -2.34
CA GLU A 93 15.59 -14.34 -1.66
C GLU A 93 15.93 -14.54 -0.18
N SER A 94 17.21 -14.72 0.14
CA SER A 94 17.69 -14.92 1.52
C SER A 94 17.59 -13.68 2.43
N ASN A 95 17.41 -12.49 1.85
CA ASN A 95 17.39 -11.20 2.57
C ASN A 95 16.16 -10.35 2.18
N LEU A 96 15.15 -10.98 1.58
CA LEU A 96 13.93 -10.32 1.14
C LEU A 96 13.10 -9.95 2.37
N ILE A 97 12.87 -8.66 2.56
CA ILE A 97 12.02 -8.14 3.64
C ILE A 97 10.57 -8.08 3.16
N ASN A 98 10.32 -7.52 1.98
CA ASN A 98 8.99 -7.45 1.38
C ASN A 98 9.10 -7.19 -0.13
N THR A 99 8.00 -7.39 -0.85
CA THR A 99 7.89 -7.04 -2.27
C THR A 99 6.47 -6.65 -2.61
N ALA A 100 6.31 -5.59 -3.42
CA ALA A 100 5.04 -5.17 -3.99
C ALA A 100 5.27 -4.79 -5.45
N LYS A 101 4.62 -5.53 -6.36
CA LYS A 101 4.82 -5.37 -7.81
C LYS A 101 6.31 -5.43 -8.17
N GLU A 102 6.87 -4.38 -8.80
CA GLU A 102 8.27 -4.22 -9.19
C GLU A 102 9.20 -3.74 -8.06
N TYR A 103 8.65 -3.41 -6.89
CA TYR A 103 9.44 -2.95 -5.75
C TYR A 103 9.86 -4.12 -4.86
N ILE A 104 11.16 -4.21 -4.60
CA ILE A 104 11.77 -5.22 -3.74
C ILE A 104 12.47 -4.49 -2.60
N VAL A 105 12.08 -4.81 -1.36
CA VAL A 105 12.72 -4.30 -0.15
C VAL A 105 13.59 -5.41 0.40
N VAL A 106 14.88 -5.16 0.53
CA VAL A 106 15.87 -6.14 1.01
C VAL A 106 16.70 -5.56 2.14
N ASN A 107 17.38 -6.44 2.89
CA ASN A 107 18.30 -6.02 3.93
C ASN A 107 19.47 -5.18 3.35
N PRO A 108 19.90 -4.09 4.04
CA PRO A 108 21.03 -3.27 3.62
C PRO A 108 22.35 -4.06 3.47
N SER A 109 22.48 -5.24 4.08
CA SER A 109 23.61 -6.15 3.91
C SER A 109 23.91 -6.51 2.44
N LEU A 110 22.92 -6.40 1.54
CA LEU A 110 23.05 -6.70 0.12
C LEU A 110 23.55 -5.52 -0.73
N GLU A 111 23.80 -4.34 -0.18
CA GLU A 111 24.11 -3.12 -0.94
C GLU A 111 25.16 -3.32 -2.05
N LYS A 112 26.27 -4.00 -1.73
CA LYS A 112 27.33 -4.27 -2.71
C LYS A 112 26.84 -5.13 -3.88
N LYS A 113 26.08 -6.19 -3.59
CA LYS A 113 25.54 -7.08 -4.64
C LYS A 113 24.49 -6.34 -5.49
N LEU A 114 23.67 -5.50 -4.86
CA LEU A 114 22.70 -4.67 -5.59
C LEU A 114 23.40 -3.68 -6.54
N LYS A 115 24.47 -3.03 -6.09
CA LYS A 115 25.27 -2.12 -6.94
C LYS A 115 25.89 -2.84 -8.13
N ASP A 116 26.34 -4.09 -7.96
CA ASP A 116 26.84 -4.88 -9.09
C ASP A 116 25.72 -5.27 -10.06
N MET A 117 24.53 -5.59 -9.56
CA MET A 117 23.36 -5.83 -10.39
C MET A 117 22.85 -4.57 -11.11
N GLU A 118 22.95 -3.40 -10.48
CA GLU A 118 22.61 -2.11 -11.09
C GLU A 118 23.57 -1.77 -12.25
N LYS A 119 24.88 -2.01 -12.09
CA LYS A 119 25.86 -1.87 -13.19
C LYS A 119 25.52 -2.78 -14.38
N ASP A 120 25.04 -3.98 -14.08
CA ASP A 120 24.58 -4.94 -15.09
C ASP A 120 23.19 -4.58 -15.67
N ASN A 121 22.62 -3.43 -15.29
CA ASN A 121 21.29 -2.94 -15.66
C ASN A 121 20.14 -3.88 -15.28
N LEU A 122 20.32 -4.74 -14.27
CA LEU A 122 19.32 -5.70 -13.84
C LEU A 122 18.30 -5.12 -12.85
N VAL A 123 18.71 -4.09 -12.10
CA VAL A 123 17.88 -3.41 -11.08
C VAL A 123 18.15 -1.90 -11.11
N VAL A 124 17.23 -1.13 -10.53
CA VAL A 124 17.42 0.29 -10.22
C VAL A 124 17.36 0.43 -8.70
N ILE A 125 18.41 1.00 -8.10
CA ILE A 125 18.40 1.28 -6.67
C ILE A 125 17.73 2.63 -6.44
N LEU A 126 16.57 2.60 -5.78
CA LEU A 126 15.80 3.81 -5.48
C LEU A 126 16.42 4.62 -4.33
N GLY A 127 17.11 3.93 -3.42
CA GLY A 127 17.80 4.53 -2.28
C GLY A 127 17.81 3.61 -1.07
N ASN A 128 18.41 4.10 0.00
CA ASN A 128 18.38 3.45 1.31
C ASN A 128 17.47 4.24 2.24
N GLY A 129 16.86 3.56 3.21
CA GLY A 129 15.88 4.20 4.07
C GLY A 129 15.33 3.28 5.15
N SER A 130 14.36 3.82 5.89
CA SER A 130 13.62 3.11 6.93
C SER A 130 12.30 2.60 6.37
N PHE A 131 11.90 1.39 6.77
CA PHE A 131 10.70 0.75 6.24
C PHE A 131 9.90 0.07 7.35
N LEU A 132 8.59 0.27 7.33
CA LEU A 132 7.63 -0.55 8.06
C LEU A 132 7.07 -1.60 7.10
N SER A 133 7.48 -2.85 7.31
CA SER A 133 7.03 -4.00 6.51
C SER A 133 5.81 -4.67 7.13
N GLY A 134 4.77 -4.85 6.34
CA GLY A 134 3.57 -5.59 6.72
C GLY A 134 3.48 -6.96 6.07
N SER A 135 2.28 -7.35 5.65
CA SER A 135 2.09 -8.54 4.82
C SER A 135 2.72 -8.37 3.43
N ARG A 136 2.89 -9.47 2.70
CA ARG A 136 3.44 -9.45 1.33
C ARG A 136 2.67 -8.45 0.46
N GLY A 137 3.39 -7.54 -0.19
CA GLY A 137 2.80 -6.50 -1.04
C GLY A 137 2.41 -5.23 -0.30
N ARG A 138 2.56 -5.19 1.03
CA ARG A 138 2.15 -4.07 1.88
C ARG A 138 3.31 -3.58 2.73
N PHE A 139 3.81 -2.38 2.45
CA PHE A 139 4.86 -1.73 3.23
C PHE A 139 4.77 -0.22 3.07
N ALA A 140 5.34 0.50 4.03
CA ALA A 140 5.57 1.93 3.96
C ALA A 140 7.05 2.18 4.23
N GLY A 141 7.62 3.23 3.65
CA GLY A 141 9.01 3.56 3.91
C GLY A 141 9.30 5.03 3.65
N ASP A 142 10.48 5.43 4.10
CA ASP A 142 11.07 6.74 3.87
C ASP A 142 12.38 6.55 3.13
N ILE A 143 12.47 7.10 1.92
CA ILE A 143 13.69 7.11 1.11
C ILE A 143 13.96 8.58 0.81
N ASN A 144 15.14 9.06 1.16
CA ASN A 144 15.54 10.45 0.92
C ASN A 144 14.55 11.49 1.50
N ASN A 145 14.00 11.24 2.70
CA ASN A 145 12.96 12.04 3.37
C ASN A 145 11.58 12.06 2.68
N GLU A 146 11.36 11.26 1.64
CA GLU A 146 10.07 11.08 1.00
C GLU A 146 9.38 9.79 1.49
N LEU A 147 8.21 9.96 2.07
CA LEU A 147 7.34 8.87 2.49
C LEU A 147 6.62 8.25 1.28
N PHE A 148 6.72 6.94 1.13
CA PHE A 148 5.95 6.18 0.14
C PHE A 148 5.26 5.00 0.81
N MET A 149 4.18 4.55 0.16
CA MET A 149 3.33 3.48 0.65
C MET A 149 2.93 2.57 -0.50
N PHE A 150 3.06 1.27 -0.31
CA PHE A 150 2.65 0.23 -1.24
C PHE A 150 1.63 -0.69 -0.58
N GLY A 151 0.57 -1.04 -1.31
CA GLY A 151 -0.49 -1.92 -0.80
C GLY A 151 -1.30 -1.36 0.38
N ILE A 152 -1.02 -0.12 0.78
CA ILE A 152 -1.77 0.72 1.71
C ILE A 152 -2.34 1.84 0.85
N ALA A 153 -3.60 2.21 1.05
CA ALA A 153 -4.10 3.42 0.40
C ALA A 153 -3.17 4.59 0.79
N ASP A 154 -2.75 5.36 -0.19
CA ASP A 154 -1.93 6.55 0.03
C ASP A 154 -2.77 7.62 0.76
N PHE A 155 -2.27 8.16 1.87
CA PHE A 155 -3.00 9.18 2.63
C PHE A 155 -3.09 10.51 1.91
N GLN A 156 -2.19 10.78 0.96
CA GLN A 156 -2.31 11.96 0.11
C GLN A 156 -3.30 11.75 -1.05
N SER A 157 -3.75 10.52 -1.29
CA SER A 157 -4.62 10.18 -2.41
C SER A 157 -6.12 10.28 -2.06
N ASN A 158 -6.84 11.08 -2.84
CA ASN A 158 -8.31 11.14 -2.78
C ASN A 158 -8.99 9.85 -3.29
N LYS A 159 -8.23 8.87 -3.80
CA LYS A 159 -8.79 7.59 -4.30
C LYS A 159 -9.29 6.67 -3.18
N GLY A 160 -8.94 6.92 -1.90
CA GLY A 160 -9.18 6.03 -0.77
C GLY A 160 -10.46 6.26 0.06
N TYR A 161 -11.31 7.26 -0.26
CA TYR A 161 -12.43 7.68 0.61
C TYR A 161 -11.97 7.95 2.05
N ARG A 162 -10.93 8.78 2.20
CA ARG A 162 -10.36 9.17 3.48
C ARG A 162 -10.72 10.60 3.83
N THR A 163 -11.19 10.77 5.05
CA THR A 163 -11.45 12.06 5.67
C THR A 163 -10.15 12.77 6.03
N GLU A 164 -10.23 14.07 6.26
CA GLU A 164 -9.09 14.87 6.68
C GLU A 164 -8.47 14.35 7.99
N PHE A 165 -9.30 13.84 8.92
CA PHE A 165 -8.84 13.11 10.10
C PHE A 165 -7.91 11.94 9.74
N GLU A 166 -8.35 11.06 8.84
CA GLU A 166 -7.59 9.86 8.46
C GLU A 166 -6.26 10.26 7.80
N LYS A 167 -6.26 11.31 6.97
CA LYS A 167 -5.04 11.80 6.30
C LYS A 167 -4.01 12.33 7.29
N ASN A 168 -4.44 13.23 8.18
CA ASN A 168 -3.59 13.83 9.21
C ASN A 168 -3.07 12.78 10.18
N PHE A 169 -3.93 11.84 10.56
CA PHE A 169 -3.53 10.72 11.39
C PHE A 169 -2.40 9.93 10.74
N TYR A 170 -2.60 9.43 9.52
CA TYR A 170 -1.60 8.58 8.86
C TYR A 170 -0.28 9.32 8.64
N SER A 171 -0.34 10.61 8.27
CA SER A 171 0.86 11.42 8.09
C SER A 171 1.69 11.49 9.38
N TYR A 172 1.07 11.83 10.52
CA TYR A 172 1.78 11.91 11.80
C TYR A 172 2.27 10.53 12.26
N PHE A 173 1.37 9.55 12.24
CA PHE A 173 1.64 8.20 12.74
C PHE A 173 2.78 7.52 11.97
N PHE A 174 2.78 7.59 10.63
CA PHE A 174 3.87 7.02 9.83
C PHE A 174 5.16 7.82 9.95
N SER A 175 5.13 9.15 10.08
CA SER A 175 6.34 9.95 10.33
C SER A 175 7.03 9.49 11.61
N LYS A 176 6.27 9.34 12.70
CA LYS A 176 6.81 8.92 14.00
C LYS A 176 7.45 7.54 13.96
N ILE A 177 6.84 6.60 13.26
CA ILE A 177 7.38 5.24 13.17
C ILE A 177 8.55 5.16 12.19
N ILE A 178 8.37 5.64 10.96
CA ILE A 178 9.28 5.35 9.85
C ILE A 178 10.45 6.34 9.85
N LYS A 179 10.20 7.63 10.06
CA LYS A 179 11.25 8.66 10.04
C LYS A 179 11.97 8.76 11.38
N GLU A 180 11.22 8.72 12.47
CA GLU A 180 11.75 8.99 13.81
C GLU A 180 12.05 7.73 14.64
N GLY A 181 11.57 6.55 14.21
CA GLY A 181 11.73 5.31 14.98
C GLY A 181 11.00 5.31 16.34
N ASN A 182 10.09 6.27 16.57
CA ASN A 182 9.42 6.49 17.84
C ASN A 182 8.03 5.83 17.87
N VAL A 183 8.03 4.51 18.05
CA VAL A 183 6.79 3.72 18.15
C VAL A 183 5.95 4.14 19.36
N LYS A 184 6.58 4.52 20.49
CA LYS A 184 5.86 4.96 21.69
C LYS A 184 4.98 6.17 21.39
N GLU A 185 5.56 7.19 20.79
CA GLU A 185 4.84 8.41 20.48
C GLU A 185 3.74 8.19 19.43
N ALA A 186 3.96 7.29 18.46
CA ALA A 186 2.91 6.91 17.52
C ALA A 186 1.71 6.24 18.22
N LEU A 187 1.96 5.33 19.17
CA LEU A 187 0.90 4.66 19.94
C LEU A 187 0.19 5.61 20.92
N LEU A 188 0.91 6.56 21.52
CA LEU A 188 0.31 7.63 22.33
C LEU A 188 -0.63 8.48 21.49
N TYR A 189 -0.18 8.89 20.30
CA TYR A 189 -1.02 9.64 19.37
C TYR A 189 -2.26 8.85 18.94
N LEU A 190 -2.13 7.55 18.67
CA LEU A 190 -3.27 6.67 18.42
C LEU A 190 -4.28 6.70 19.60
N SER A 191 -3.80 6.64 20.84
CA SER A 191 -4.62 6.72 22.04
C SER A 191 -5.35 8.05 22.17
N GLU A 192 -4.64 9.16 21.96
CA GLU A 192 -5.22 10.51 22.03
C GLU A 192 -6.32 10.72 20.98
N GLN A 193 -6.07 10.32 19.73
CA GLN A 193 -7.03 10.48 18.64
C GLN A 193 -8.26 9.58 18.81
N SER A 194 -8.07 8.36 19.31
CA SER A 194 -9.19 7.45 19.65
C SER A 194 -10.06 8.04 20.76
N LYS A 195 -9.44 8.62 21.79
CA LYS A 195 -10.14 9.32 22.88
C LYS A 195 -10.88 10.56 22.38
N ALA A 196 -10.25 11.37 21.52
CA ALA A 196 -10.89 12.53 20.92
C ALA A 196 -12.12 12.16 20.08
N LEU A 197 -12.05 11.06 19.32
CA LEU A 197 -13.20 10.51 18.59
C LEU A 197 -14.32 10.06 19.53
N ASN A 198 -13.98 9.28 20.57
CA ASN A 198 -14.95 8.77 21.54
C ASN A 198 -15.67 9.89 22.33
N GLU A 199 -14.93 10.95 22.66
CA GLU A 199 -15.46 12.12 23.38
C GLU A 199 -16.07 13.18 22.42
N ASN A 200 -16.17 12.88 21.13
CA ASN A 200 -16.69 13.77 20.09
C ASN A 200 -15.99 15.16 20.07
N ARG A 201 -14.67 15.18 20.33
CA ARG A 201 -13.81 16.38 20.37
C ARG A 201 -13.07 16.65 19.05
N ILE A 202 -13.45 15.98 17.96
CA ILE A 202 -12.90 16.21 16.62
C ILE A 202 -13.57 17.42 15.96
N THR A 203 -12.85 18.09 15.05
CA THR A 203 -13.43 19.24 14.34
C THR A 203 -14.41 18.78 13.26
N GLN A 204 -15.30 19.67 12.81
CA GLN A 204 -16.22 19.32 11.73
C GLN A 204 -15.49 19.03 10.41
N SER A 205 -14.46 19.81 10.07
CA SER A 205 -13.64 19.59 8.87
C SER A 205 -13.00 18.20 8.82
N ASP A 206 -12.62 17.66 9.98
CA ASP A 206 -12.02 16.34 10.12
C ASP A 206 -12.94 15.19 9.66
N LEU A 207 -14.25 15.44 9.57
CA LEU A 207 -15.26 14.46 9.17
C LEU A 207 -15.54 14.43 7.66
N TYR A 208 -15.03 15.41 6.91
CA TYR A 208 -15.30 15.53 5.49
C TYR A 208 -14.21 14.91 4.65
N LEU A 209 -14.61 14.45 3.47
CA LEU A 209 -13.70 14.04 2.41
C LEU A 209 -14.19 14.57 1.07
N ASP A 210 -13.22 14.93 0.23
CA ASP A 210 -13.47 15.46 -1.10
C ASP A 210 -13.25 14.39 -2.16
N ARG A 211 -14.14 14.36 -3.15
CA ARG A 211 -14.01 13.45 -4.27
C ARG A 211 -14.43 14.09 -5.58
N GLU A 212 -13.60 13.92 -6.59
CA GLU A 212 -13.93 14.31 -7.96
C GLU A 212 -15.02 13.43 -8.55
N CYS A 213 -16.05 14.06 -9.08
CA CYS A 213 -17.16 13.46 -9.77
C CYS A 213 -16.73 12.89 -11.13
N LYS A 214 -16.61 11.56 -11.23
CA LYS A 214 -16.20 10.91 -12.51
C LYS A 214 -17.32 10.76 -13.54
N ARG A 215 -18.57 10.87 -13.09
CA ARG A 215 -19.81 10.71 -13.86
C ARG A 215 -20.89 11.60 -13.24
N ASP A 216 -21.97 11.86 -13.97
CA ASP A 216 -23.10 12.59 -13.41
C ASP A 216 -23.91 11.68 -12.48
N HIS A 217 -24.60 12.24 -11.50
CA HIS A 217 -25.37 11.43 -10.53
C HIS A 217 -26.52 10.67 -11.22
N THR A 218 -27.03 11.17 -12.35
CA THR A 218 -28.04 10.53 -13.20
C THR A 218 -27.52 9.32 -13.98
N ASP A 219 -26.20 9.19 -14.13
CA ASP A 219 -25.58 8.04 -14.81
C ASP A 219 -25.57 6.78 -13.93
N TYR A 220 -25.85 6.94 -12.64
CA TYR A 220 -25.92 5.83 -11.70
C TYR A 220 -27.33 5.23 -11.69
N SER A 221 -27.39 3.91 -11.48
CA SER A 221 -28.66 3.20 -11.35
C SER A 221 -29.50 3.80 -10.22
N ALA A 222 -30.81 3.94 -10.45
CA ALA A 222 -31.75 4.50 -9.47
C ALA A 222 -31.80 3.72 -8.13
N VAL A 223 -31.32 2.48 -8.11
CA VAL A 223 -31.22 1.66 -6.89
C VAL A 223 -29.87 1.79 -6.15
N ALA A 224 -28.93 2.58 -6.67
CA ALA A 224 -27.61 2.73 -6.07
C ALA A 224 -27.69 3.60 -4.79
N LYS A 225 -27.46 2.97 -3.63
CA LYS A 225 -27.55 3.61 -2.30
C LYS A 225 -26.20 4.05 -1.73
N GLN A 226 -25.18 4.23 -2.57
CA GLN A 226 -23.85 4.61 -2.10
C GLN A 226 -23.87 6.06 -1.63
N SER A 227 -23.30 6.35 -0.44
CA SER A 227 -23.32 7.69 0.19
C SER A 227 -22.84 8.79 -0.76
N TYR A 228 -21.80 8.49 -1.54
CA TYR A 228 -21.28 9.37 -2.58
C TYR A 228 -22.32 9.79 -3.62
N ILE A 229 -23.13 8.86 -4.15
CA ILE A 229 -24.15 9.15 -5.16
C ILE A 229 -25.26 10.02 -4.55
N VAL A 230 -25.64 9.71 -3.31
CA VAL A 230 -26.65 10.46 -2.56
C VAL A 230 -26.19 11.91 -2.35
N GLU A 231 -24.93 12.12 -1.95
CA GLU A 231 -24.39 13.46 -1.76
C GLU A 231 -24.22 14.22 -3.07
N MET A 232 -23.82 13.57 -4.16
CA MET A 232 -23.79 14.20 -5.48
C MET A 232 -25.16 14.75 -5.89
N ALA A 233 -26.22 13.95 -5.70
CA ALA A 233 -27.59 14.36 -6.03
C ALA A 233 -28.07 15.52 -5.15
N LYS A 234 -27.77 15.49 -3.84
CA LYS A 234 -28.11 16.58 -2.90
C LYS A 234 -27.39 17.88 -3.23
N GLN A 235 -26.10 17.81 -3.52
CA GLN A 235 -25.26 18.97 -3.82
C GLN A 235 -25.39 19.43 -5.28
N LYS A 236 -26.13 18.68 -6.11
CA LYS A 236 -26.33 18.94 -7.54
C LYS A 236 -25.01 19.06 -8.31
N THR A 237 -24.02 18.26 -7.92
CA THR A 237 -22.70 18.24 -8.59
C THR A 237 -22.77 17.48 -9.92
N ILE A 238 -21.95 17.91 -10.87
CA ILE A 238 -21.80 17.29 -12.19
C ILE A 238 -20.40 16.70 -12.36
N LYS A 239 -20.19 15.95 -13.43
CA LYS A 239 -18.89 15.37 -13.79
C LYS A 239 -17.82 16.46 -13.86
N GLY A 240 -16.73 16.23 -13.12
CA GLY A 240 -15.60 17.15 -12.97
C GLY A 240 -15.62 17.97 -11.68
N ASP A 241 -16.79 18.14 -11.06
CA ASP A 241 -16.91 18.85 -9.78
C ASP A 241 -16.31 18.04 -8.62
N ILE A 242 -16.10 18.72 -7.50
CA ILE A 242 -15.80 18.07 -6.23
C ILE A 242 -17.11 17.93 -5.44
N VAL A 243 -17.42 16.71 -5.00
CA VAL A 243 -18.46 16.46 -4.01
C VAL A 243 -17.80 16.26 -2.65
N GLU A 244 -18.33 16.95 -1.65
CA GLU A 244 -17.90 16.83 -0.26
C GLU A 244 -18.77 15.78 0.45
N ILE A 245 -18.18 14.81 1.14
CA ILE A 245 -18.92 13.74 1.83
C ILE A 245 -18.57 13.77 3.30
N ARG A 246 -19.58 13.98 4.15
CA ARG A 246 -19.44 13.89 5.60
C ARG A 246 -19.58 12.45 6.07
N LYS A 247 -18.65 11.97 6.88
CA LYS A 247 -18.82 10.72 7.66
C LYS A 247 -19.29 11.03 9.07
N THR A 248 -19.99 10.07 9.68
CA THR A 248 -20.27 10.13 11.12
C THR A 248 -19.06 9.67 11.94
N VAL A 249 -19.05 10.02 13.22
CA VAL A 249 -18.02 9.55 14.17
C VAL A 249 -18.04 8.03 14.26
N GLU A 250 -19.22 7.42 14.30
CA GLU A 250 -19.40 5.98 14.38
C GLU A 250 -18.89 5.27 13.11
N GLU A 251 -19.13 5.88 11.94
CA GLU A 251 -18.58 5.38 10.67
C GLU A 251 -17.05 5.44 10.65
N LEU A 252 -16.47 6.53 11.16
CA LEU A 252 -15.02 6.66 11.29
C LEU A 252 -14.46 5.64 12.28
N GLN A 253 -15.00 5.55 13.50
CA GLN A 253 -14.57 4.57 14.49
C GLN A 253 -14.62 3.14 13.93
N SER A 254 -15.69 2.81 13.20
CA SER A 254 -15.84 1.46 12.65
C SER A 254 -14.98 1.16 11.43
N LYS A 255 -14.78 2.13 10.54
CA LYS A 255 -13.96 1.94 9.34
C LYS A 255 -12.48 2.05 9.67
N PHE A 256 -12.11 3.02 10.51
CA PHE A 256 -10.74 3.39 10.79
C PHE A 256 -10.09 2.42 11.79
N PHE A 257 -10.70 2.21 12.95
CA PHE A 257 -10.17 1.30 13.98
C PHE A 257 -10.55 -0.16 13.75
N GLY A 258 -11.57 -0.42 12.92
CA GLY A 258 -12.08 -1.78 12.70
C GLY A 258 -12.98 -2.30 13.83
N ILE A 259 -13.39 -1.43 14.76
CA ILE A 259 -14.31 -1.80 15.84
C ILE A 259 -15.73 -1.82 15.29
N THR A 260 -16.47 -2.91 15.46
CA THR A 260 -17.92 -2.85 15.24
C THR A 260 -18.53 -2.20 16.49
N PRO A 261 -19.25 -1.08 16.40
CA PRO A 261 -19.85 -0.46 17.59
C PRO A 261 -20.74 -1.48 18.30
N ILE A 262 -20.41 -1.78 19.56
CA ILE A 262 -21.19 -2.67 20.41
C ILE A 262 -22.49 -1.94 20.72
N LYS A 263 -23.63 -2.48 20.26
CA LYS A 263 -24.94 -1.82 20.42
C LYS A 263 -25.44 -1.75 21.87
N ASN A 264 -24.72 -2.29 22.86
CA ASN A 264 -24.99 -2.15 24.29
C ASN A 264 -23.73 -2.44 25.14
N PRO A 265 -23.10 -1.44 25.78
CA PRO A 265 -21.84 -1.64 26.51
C PRO A 265 -21.99 -2.43 27.83
N GLN A 266 -23.22 -2.60 28.37
CA GLN A 266 -23.43 -3.17 29.70
C GLN A 266 -23.66 -4.70 29.74
N SER A 267 -24.03 -5.35 28.63
CA SER A 267 -24.26 -6.81 28.61
C SER A 267 -23.04 -7.64 28.22
N ASP A 268 -22.06 -7.03 27.56
CA ASP A 268 -21.00 -7.77 26.84
C ASP A 268 -19.62 -7.69 27.52
N LEU A 269 -19.51 -6.98 28.65
CA LEU A 269 -18.29 -6.88 29.48
C LEU A 269 -17.74 -8.26 29.94
N PHE A 270 -18.56 -9.31 29.88
CA PHE A 270 -18.18 -10.69 30.21
C PHE A 270 -18.52 -11.72 29.14
N SER A 271 -18.88 -11.30 27.92
CA SER A 271 -19.12 -12.25 26.83
C SER A 271 -17.77 -12.74 26.28
N VAL A 272 -17.48 -14.00 26.60
CA VAL A 272 -16.27 -14.77 26.31
C VAL A 272 -15.62 -14.39 24.96
N HIS A 273 -14.38 -13.89 25.06
CA HIS A 273 -13.44 -13.73 23.96
C HIS A 273 -13.38 -14.98 23.08
N ASN A 274 -13.98 -14.88 21.90
CA ASN A 274 -13.79 -15.86 20.85
C ASN A 274 -12.63 -15.35 19.96
N PRO A 275 -11.46 -16.02 19.90
CA PRO A 275 -10.35 -15.62 19.03
C PRO A 275 -10.76 -15.48 17.55
N SER A 276 -11.79 -16.23 17.16
CA SER A 276 -12.43 -16.14 15.83
C SER A 276 -13.13 -14.81 15.54
N GLN A 277 -13.53 -14.04 16.57
CA GLN A 277 -14.07 -12.69 16.41
C GLN A 277 -12.97 -11.62 16.28
N ALA A 278 -11.84 -11.77 16.98
CA ALA A 278 -10.67 -10.91 16.82
C ALA A 278 -10.07 -11.03 15.40
N GLN A 279 -10.08 -12.23 14.81
CA GLN A 279 -9.72 -12.43 13.39
C GLN A 279 -10.77 -11.84 12.42
N LYS A 280 -12.06 -11.79 12.79
CA LYS A 280 -13.12 -11.13 12.01
C LYS A 280 -13.11 -9.59 12.10
N ALA A 281 -12.47 -9.02 13.11
CA ALA A 281 -12.34 -7.56 13.29
C ALA A 281 -11.23 -6.94 12.42
N LYS A 282 -10.36 -7.75 11.80
CA LYS A 282 -9.37 -7.28 10.82
C LYS A 282 -10.06 -6.87 9.51
N LYS A 283 -10.61 -5.65 9.46
CA LYS A 283 -10.94 -5.02 8.18
C LYS A 283 -9.64 -4.68 7.47
N ASP A 284 -9.38 -5.34 6.35
CA ASP A 284 -8.27 -5.01 5.45
C ASP A 284 -8.19 -3.49 5.23
N GLY A 285 -7.06 -2.88 5.63
CA GLY A 285 -6.79 -1.45 5.44
C GLY A 285 -7.15 -0.53 6.61
N SER A 286 -7.55 -1.06 7.78
CA SER A 286 -7.72 -0.31 9.04
C SER A 286 -6.38 0.07 9.69
N ILE A 287 -6.39 1.01 10.66
CA ILE A 287 -5.19 1.29 11.47
C ILE A 287 -4.78 0.08 12.32
N SER A 288 -5.74 -0.74 12.76
CA SER A 288 -5.46 -1.98 13.50
C SER A 288 -4.62 -2.99 12.70
N THR A 289 -4.73 -2.97 11.37
CA THR A 289 -3.85 -3.76 10.47
C THR A 289 -2.41 -3.24 10.48
N ILE A 290 -2.20 -1.92 10.55
CA ILE A 290 -0.85 -1.33 10.58
C ILE A 290 -0.21 -1.53 11.95
N VAL A 291 -0.99 -1.42 13.04
CA VAL A 291 -0.50 -1.69 14.40
C VAL A 291 -0.05 -3.15 14.56
N ASP A 292 -0.67 -4.09 13.85
CA ASP A 292 -0.23 -5.50 13.75
C ASP A 292 1.11 -5.69 13.02
N TRP A 293 1.58 -4.69 12.26
CA TRP A 293 2.92 -4.75 11.66
C TRP A 293 3.99 -4.33 12.67
N ILE A 294 3.63 -3.40 13.55
CA ILE A 294 4.48 -2.86 14.62
C ILE A 294 4.62 -3.90 15.72
N ILE A 295 3.51 -4.45 16.20
CA ILE A 295 3.48 -5.49 17.24
C ILE A 295 3.60 -6.81 16.51
N ARG A 296 4.66 -7.59 16.75
CA ARG A 296 4.86 -8.86 16.05
C ARG A 296 3.56 -9.68 16.03
N SER A 297 3.23 -10.25 14.87
CA SER A 297 1.94 -10.91 14.62
C SER A 297 1.61 -12.02 15.63
N ASP A 298 2.62 -12.70 16.19
CA ASP A 298 2.49 -13.73 17.24
C ASP A 298 2.14 -13.16 18.64
N SER A 299 2.47 -11.89 18.86
CA SER A 299 2.21 -11.14 20.08
C SER A 299 0.95 -10.29 19.98
N TYR A 300 0.45 -10.04 18.76
CA TYR A 300 -0.72 -9.20 18.52
C TYR A 300 -1.97 -9.72 19.22
N GLU A 301 -2.27 -11.02 19.15
CA GLU A 301 -3.46 -11.60 19.80
C GLU A 301 -3.43 -11.37 21.33
N LYS A 302 -2.24 -11.37 21.94
CA LYS A 302 -2.06 -11.10 23.37
C LYS A 302 -2.11 -9.60 23.67
N ALA A 303 -1.66 -8.76 22.75
CA ALA A 303 -1.73 -7.31 22.86
C ALA A 303 -3.13 -6.75 22.59
N TYR A 304 -3.95 -7.46 21.83
CA TYR A 304 -5.23 -6.99 21.33
C TYR A 304 -6.18 -6.50 22.43
N PRO A 305 -6.36 -7.17 23.59
CA PRO A 305 -7.23 -6.63 24.65
C PRO A 305 -6.80 -5.27 25.19
N PHE A 306 -5.50 -4.96 25.14
CA PHE A 306 -4.97 -3.64 25.52
C PHE A 306 -5.15 -2.64 24.38
N LEU A 307 -4.93 -3.06 23.13
CA LEU A 307 -5.15 -2.23 21.94
C LEU A 307 -6.63 -1.89 21.74
N GLU A 308 -7.54 -2.81 22.07
CA GLU A 308 -8.98 -2.62 21.99
C GLU A 308 -9.43 -1.50 22.92
N GLN A 309 -8.88 -1.43 24.14
CA GLN A 309 -9.14 -0.30 25.03
C GLN A 309 -8.64 1.03 24.44
N ILE A 310 -7.47 1.03 23.79
CA ILE A 310 -6.97 2.20 23.06
C ILE A 310 -7.94 2.60 21.95
N TYR A 311 -8.34 1.67 21.09
CA TYR A 311 -9.22 1.93 19.95
C TYR A 311 -10.62 2.40 20.38
N LEU A 312 -11.12 1.94 21.52
CA LEU A 312 -12.38 2.39 22.13
C LEU A 312 -12.28 3.76 22.81
N GLY A 313 -11.08 4.38 22.84
CA GLY A 313 -10.85 5.69 23.43
C GLY A 313 -10.60 5.67 24.94
N TYR A 314 -10.38 4.50 25.53
CA TYR A 314 -10.03 4.31 26.95
C TYR A 314 -8.51 4.19 27.18
N GLY A 315 -7.70 4.48 26.17
CA GLY A 315 -6.25 4.38 26.26
C GLY A 315 -5.62 5.38 27.23
N SER A 316 -4.49 4.98 27.82
CA SER A 316 -3.64 5.80 28.69
C SER A 316 -2.18 5.61 28.34
N GLU A 317 -1.32 6.53 28.79
CA GLU A 317 0.13 6.36 28.63
C GLU A 317 0.63 5.08 29.32
N GLU A 318 0.12 4.76 30.50
CA GLU A 318 0.46 3.51 31.21
C GLU A 318 0.12 2.27 30.39
N LEU A 319 -1.00 2.29 29.67
CA LEU A 319 -1.43 1.20 28.80
C LEU A 319 -0.50 1.06 27.59
N VAL A 320 -0.10 2.18 26.99
CA VAL A 320 0.88 2.20 25.90
C VAL A 320 2.24 1.67 26.37
N ASP A 321 2.72 2.12 27.52
CA ASP A 321 3.96 1.63 28.13
C ASP A 321 3.90 0.13 28.42
N LYS A 322 2.74 -0.36 28.89
CA LYS A 322 2.52 -1.79 29.10
C LYS A 322 2.60 -2.57 27.79
N ILE A 323 2.01 -2.07 26.70
CA ILE A 323 2.08 -2.71 25.39
C ILE A 323 3.54 -2.79 24.93
N ILE A 324 4.28 -1.69 25.01
CA ILE A 324 5.69 -1.62 24.59
C ILE A 324 6.58 -2.54 25.40
N LYS A 325 6.37 -2.62 26.72
CA LYS A 325 7.18 -3.47 27.61
C LYS A 325 6.83 -4.96 27.50
N SER A 326 5.58 -5.28 27.22
CA SER A 326 5.06 -6.66 27.30
C SER A 326 5.06 -7.38 25.96
N PHE A 327 5.13 -6.67 24.84
CA PHE A 327 5.05 -7.26 23.50
C PHE A 327 6.25 -6.89 22.65
N VAL A 328 6.70 -7.85 21.85
CA VAL A 328 7.84 -7.62 20.96
C VAL A 328 7.41 -6.69 19.83
N ILE A 329 8.06 -5.54 19.75
CA ILE A 329 7.89 -4.58 18.67
C ILE A 329 8.91 -4.91 17.57
N ASN A 330 8.45 -4.95 16.33
CA ASN A 330 9.34 -4.96 15.17
C ASN A 330 10.03 -3.60 15.07
N THR A 331 11.32 -3.59 15.43
CA THR A 331 12.23 -2.46 15.24
C THR A 331 13.15 -2.72 14.07
#